data_AF-A0A2V7NYK3-F1
#
_entry.id   AF-A0A2V7NYK3-F1
#
_cell.length_a   1.000
_cell.length_b   1.000
_cell.length_c   1.000
_cell.angle_alpha   90.00
_cell.angle_beta   90.00
_cell.angle_gamma   90.00
#
_symmetry.space_group_name_H-M   'P 1'
#
loop_
_entity.id
_entity.type
_entity.pdbx_description
1 polymer ?
#
loop_
_entity_poly.entity_id
_entity_poly.type
_entity_poly.pdbx_seq_one_letter_code
_entity_poly.pdbx_strand_id
1 'polypeptide(L)'
;MIGTYRALLVAQIQAASAYRVQSILWMLFSVIRPVIFLAAWVAVANSQGGQIGAYDVRDFAAYYICLSLVSNLTMSWNAYDFEFEVRLGRLSPKLLRPLHPIHYSVVENLVWKLTTIIPLAIILVFVSITFDARFRTTPAHLLLFVPSVLLAAALAFFSGWVLATLAFWTTRVHAVSTF
;
A
#
# COMPACT_ATOMS: atom_id res chain seq x y z
N MET A 1 11.71 15.04 21.31
CA MET A 1 10.89 14.07 20.53
C MET A 1 10.26 14.72 19.29
N ILE A 2 9.38 15.72 19.41
CA ILE A 2 8.70 16.35 18.24
C ILE A 2 9.66 16.92 17.19
N GLY A 3 10.76 17.56 17.60
CA GLY A 3 11.77 18.07 16.68
C GLY A 3 12.44 16.95 15.85
N THR A 4 12.68 15.80 16.47
CA THR A 4 13.27 14.62 15.80
C THR A 4 12.34 14.05 14.75
N TYR A 5 11.05 13.86 15.06
CA TYR A 5 10.07 13.39 14.07
C TYR A 5 9.86 14.38 12.92
N ARG A 6 9.86 15.68 13.21
CA ARG A 6 9.80 16.70 12.17
C ARG A 6 11.01 16.62 11.24
N ALA A 7 12.22 16.50 11.79
CA ALA A 7 13.43 16.35 10.99
C ALA A 7 13.39 15.07 10.12
N LEU A 8 12.92 13.95 10.68
CA LEU A 8 12.76 12.70 9.94
C LEU A 8 11.73 12.81 8.81
N LEU A 9 10.57 13.43 9.08
CA LEU A 9 9.55 13.66 8.07
C LEU A 9 10.09 14.49 6.91
N VAL A 10 10.77 15.60 7.22
CA VAL A 10 11.37 16.46 6.18
C VAL A 10 12.42 15.69 5.38
N ALA A 11 13.29 14.93 6.04
CA ALA A 11 14.30 14.12 5.36
C ALA A 11 13.67 13.06 4.43
N GLN A 12 12.60 12.40 4.88
CA GLN A 12 11.93 11.39 4.07
C GLN A 12 11.14 12.01 2.91
N ILE A 13 10.53 13.19 3.09
CA ILE A 13 9.89 13.93 1.99
C ILE A 13 10.92 14.34 0.94
N GLN A 14 12.11 14.78 1.36
CA GLN A 14 13.21 15.09 0.45
C GLN A 14 13.66 13.86 -0.34
N ALA A 15 13.81 12.71 0.33
CA ALA A 15 14.14 11.45 -0.32
C ALA A 15 13.06 11.01 -1.33
N ALA A 16 11.78 11.04 -0.93
CA ALA A 16 10.66 10.72 -1.81
C ALA A 16 10.58 11.68 -3.02
N SER A 17 10.91 12.96 -2.83
CA SER A 17 10.95 13.94 -3.92
C SER A 17 12.11 13.69 -4.90
N ALA A 18 13.28 13.29 -4.38
CA ALA A 18 14.43 12.94 -5.20
C ALA A 18 14.16 11.68 -6.05
N TYR A 19 13.51 10.67 -5.46
CA TYR A 19 13.15 9.40 -6.11
C TYR A 19 11.69 9.35 -6.58
N ARG A 20 11.09 10.50 -6.91
CA ARG A 20 9.66 10.61 -7.28
C ARG A 20 9.21 9.67 -8.40
N VAL A 21 10.07 9.44 -9.40
CA VAL A 21 9.76 8.54 -10.52
C VAL A 21 9.64 7.10 -10.02
N GLN A 22 10.55 6.67 -9.13
CA GLN A 22 10.48 5.36 -8.51
C GLN A 22 9.19 5.21 -7.69
N SER A 23 8.81 6.22 -6.91
CA SER A 23 7.55 6.21 -6.16
C SER A 23 6.32 6.03 -7.05
N ILE A 24 6.27 6.74 -8.18
CA ILE A 24 5.18 6.63 -9.16
C ILE A 24 5.18 5.25 -9.81
N LEU A 25 6.33 4.72 -10.21
CA LEU A 25 6.44 3.41 -10.86
C LEU A 25 5.92 2.28 -9.97
N TRP A 26 6.34 2.24 -8.70
CA TRP A 26 5.85 1.25 -7.74
C TRP A 26 4.36 1.38 -7.46
N MET A 27 3.85 2.61 -7.38
CA MET A 27 2.42 2.85 -7.26
C MET A 27 1.66 2.32 -8.49
N LEU A 28 2.16 2.59 -9.71
CA LEU A 28 1.56 2.09 -10.94
C LEU A 28 1.55 0.56 -10.97
N PHE A 29 2.64 -0.11 -10.61
CA PHE A 29 2.68 -1.57 -10.50
C PHE A 29 1.65 -2.12 -9.50
N SER A 30 1.33 -1.38 -8.43
CA SER A 30 0.28 -1.75 -7.49
C SER A 30 -1.13 -1.66 -8.09
N VAL A 31 -1.37 -0.78 -9.06
CA VAL A 31 -2.71 -0.53 -9.65
C VAL A 31 -2.94 -1.32 -10.93
N ILE A 32 -1.87 -1.59 -11.69
CA ILE A 32 -1.93 -2.34 -12.95
C ILE A 32 -2.63 -3.68 -12.75
N ARG A 33 -2.30 -4.42 -11.69
CA ARG A 33 -2.87 -5.75 -11.45
C ARG A 33 -4.41 -5.67 -11.24
N PRO A 34 -4.95 -4.87 -10.30
CA PRO A 34 -6.39 -4.65 -10.19
C PRO A 34 -7.07 -4.22 -11.49
N VAL A 35 -6.45 -3.31 -12.26
CA VAL A 35 -7.02 -2.82 -13.54
C VAL A 35 -7.07 -3.92 -14.59
N ILE A 36 -6.05 -4.77 -14.68
CA ILE A 36 -6.06 -5.95 -15.58
C ILE A 36 -7.18 -6.90 -15.19
N PHE A 37 -7.33 -7.21 -13.90
CA PHE A 37 -8.41 -8.08 -13.44
C PHE A 37 -9.79 -7.48 -13.69
N LEU A 38 -9.95 -6.18 -13.49
CA LEU A 38 -11.17 -5.47 -13.86
C LEU A 38 -11.47 -5.66 -15.36
N ALA A 39 -10.52 -5.36 -16.24
CA ALA A 39 -10.70 -5.51 -17.68
C ALA A 39 -11.06 -6.96 -18.07
N ALA A 40 -10.44 -7.96 -17.44
CA ALA A 40 -10.76 -9.37 -17.65
C ALA A 40 -12.20 -9.69 -17.25
N TRP A 41 -12.65 -9.25 -16.07
CA TRP A 41 -14.02 -9.49 -15.60
C TRP A 41 -15.06 -8.75 -16.44
N VAL A 42 -14.76 -7.55 -16.92
CA VAL A 42 -15.62 -6.82 -17.85
C VAL A 42 -15.74 -7.57 -19.18
N ALA A 43 -14.65 -8.12 -19.71
CA ALA A 43 -14.69 -8.94 -20.93
C ALA A 43 -15.56 -10.20 -20.75
N VAL A 44 -15.47 -10.87 -19.60
CA VAL A 44 -16.30 -12.04 -19.27
C VAL A 44 -17.76 -11.65 -19.07
N ALA A 45 -18.04 -10.51 -18.43
CA ALA A 45 -19.42 -10.06 -18.22
C ALA A 45 -20.08 -9.73 -19.56
N ASN A 46 -19.37 -9.03 -20.44
CA ASN A 46 -19.87 -8.70 -21.77
C ASN A 46 -20.14 -9.93 -22.64
N SER A 47 -19.38 -11.02 -22.47
CA SER A 47 -19.64 -12.28 -23.20
C SER A 47 -20.83 -13.07 -22.64
N GLN A 48 -21.28 -12.79 -21.41
CA GLN A 48 -22.42 -13.44 -20.75
C GLN A 48 -23.68 -12.56 -20.68
N GLY A 49 -23.80 -11.55 -21.55
CA GLY A 49 -24.98 -10.68 -21.61
C GLY A 49 -24.92 -9.47 -20.67
N GLY A 50 -23.73 -9.09 -20.23
CA GLY A 50 -23.45 -7.90 -19.42
C GLY A 50 -23.42 -8.13 -17.92
N GLN A 51 -23.74 -9.33 -17.43
CA GLN A 51 -23.77 -9.63 -15.99
C GLN A 51 -23.20 -11.02 -15.70
N ILE A 52 -22.62 -11.16 -14.51
CA ILE A 52 -22.13 -12.45 -13.98
C ILE A 52 -22.83 -12.69 -12.66
N GLY A 53 -23.83 -13.58 -12.66
CA GLY A 53 -24.68 -13.81 -11.50
C GLY A 53 -25.47 -12.55 -11.13
N ALA A 54 -25.24 -12.02 -9.92
CA ALA A 54 -25.90 -10.81 -9.41
C ALA A 54 -25.07 -9.52 -9.59
N TYR A 55 -23.90 -9.61 -10.24
CA TYR A 55 -22.96 -8.49 -10.37
C TYR A 55 -22.83 -8.04 -11.83
N ASP A 56 -22.85 -6.73 -12.04
CA ASP A 56 -22.60 -6.08 -13.33
C ASP A 56 -21.18 -5.46 -13.36
N VAL A 57 -20.72 -5.05 -14.55
CA VAL A 57 -19.49 -4.29 -14.83
C VAL A 57 -19.26 -3.17 -13.82
N ARG A 58 -20.31 -2.42 -13.48
CA ARG A 58 -20.25 -1.29 -12.54
C ARG A 58 -19.92 -1.72 -11.12
N ASP A 59 -20.39 -2.89 -10.70
CA ASP A 59 -20.11 -3.45 -9.37
C ASP A 59 -18.66 -3.98 -9.31
N PHE A 60 -18.17 -4.60 -10.40
CA PHE A 60 -16.75 -5.00 -10.52
C PHE A 60 -15.81 -3.80 -10.46
N ALA A 61 -16.15 -2.70 -11.15
CA ALA A 61 -15.36 -1.48 -11.12
C ALA A 61 -15.23 -0.92 -9.70
N ALA A 62 -16.35 -0.82 -8.97
CA ALA A 62 -16.35 -0.37 -7.58
C ALA A 62 -15.48 -1.28 -6.69
N TYR A 63 -15.56 -2.59 -6.86
CA TYR A 63 -14.77 -3.56 -6.10
C TYR A 63 -13.26 -3.37 -6.35
N TYR A 64 -12.81 -3.34 -7.61
CA TYR A 64 -11.39 -3.23 -7.93
C TYR A 64 -10.79 -1.85 -7.60
N ILE A 65 -11.61 -0.79 -7.62
CA ILE A 65 -11.21 0.53 -7.11
C ILE A 65 -10.97 0.48 -5.60
N CYS A 66 -11.94 -0.05 -4.84
CA CYS A 66 -11.82 -0.22 -3.39
C CYS A 66 -10.64 -1.12 -3.03
N LEU A 67 -10.46 -2.24 -3.75
CA LEU A 67 -9.34 -3.15 -3.56
C LEU A 67 -8.01 -2.41 -3.74
N SER A 68 -7.85 -1.65 -4.83
CA SER A 68 -6.63 -0.89 -5.11
C SER A 68 -6.32 0.14 -4.01
N LEU A 69 -7.35 0.86 -3.55
CA LEU A 69 -7.21 1.85 -2.49
C LEU A 69 -6.80 1.20 -1.17
N VAL A 70 -7.53 0.17 -0.73
CA VAL A 70 -7.25 -0.54 0.53
C VAL A 70 -5.88 -1.19 0.47
N SER A 71 -5.53 -1.87 -0.63
CA SER A 71 -4.21 -2.48 -0.80
C SER A 71 -3.09 -1.44 -0.68
N ASN A 72 -3.20 -0.27 -1.29
CA ASN A 72 -2.19 0.78 -1.16
C ASN A 72 -2.08 1.30 0.30
N LEU A 73 -3.23 1.47 0.96
CA LEU A 73 -3.30 1.95 2.34
C LEU A 73 -2.83 0.92 3.38
N THR A 74 -2.87 -0.38 3.09
CA THR A 74 -2.35 -1.43 3.98
C THR A 74 -0.93 -1.86 3.62
N MET A 75 -0.47 -1.62 2.39
CA MET A 75 0.87 -2.00 1.93
C MET A 75 1.99 -1.42 2.81
N SER A 76 2.94 -2.27 3.17
CA SER A 76 4.07 -1.94 4.04
C SER A 76 5.34 -2.63 3.53
N TRP A 77 6.33 -1.84 3.10
CA TRP A 77 7.63 -2.33 2.61
C TRP A 77 8.63 -2.66 3.72
N ASN A 78 8.27 -2.39 4.97
CA ASN A 78 9.19 -2.45 6.10
C ASN A 78 9.85 -3.82 6.31
N ALA A 79 9.13 -4.92 6.01
CA ALA A 79 9.71 -6.26 6.08
C ALA A 79 10.84 -6.45 5.06
N TYR A 80 10.66 -5.90 3.86
CA TYR A 80 11.61 -6.00 2.76
C TYR A 80 12.87 -5.17 3.05
N ASP A 81 12.69 -3.92 3.46
CA ASP A 81 13.79 -3.00 3.71
C ASP A 81 14.62 -3.42 4.92
N PHE A 82 13.96 -3.93 5.98
CA PHE A 82 14.67 -4.42 7.15
C PHE A 82 15.52 -5.65 6.84
N GLU A 83 15.03 -6.59 6.02
CA GLU A 83 15.85 -7.72 5.56
C GLU A 83 17.13 -7.22 4.87
N PHE A 84 16.99 -6.25 3.96
CA PHE A 84 18.11 -5.67 3.23
C PHE A 84 19.10 -4.96 4.17
N GLU A 85 18.61 -4.27 5.18
CA GLU A 85 19.44 -3.58 6.17
C GLU A 85 20.24 -4.53 7.05
N VAL A 86 19.65 -5.66 7.44
CA VAL A 86 20.34 -6.72 8.18
C VAL A 86 21.40 -7.37 7.30
N ARG A 87 21.04 -7.78 6.08
CA ARG A 87 21.93 -8.50 5.16
C ARG A 87 23.13 -7.66 4.70
N LEU A 88 22.97 -6.34 4.57
CA LEU A 88 24.05 -5.42 4.18
C LEU A 88 24.74 -4.73 5.35
N GLY A 89 24.41 -5.08 6.60
CA GLY A 89 24.99 -4.45 7.79
C GLY A 89 24.66 -2.96 7.95
N ARG A 90 23.65 -2.46 7.23
CA ARG A 90 23.18 -1.06 7.30
C ARG A 90 22.39 -0.78 8.57
N LEU A 91 21.96 -1.82 9.29
CA LEU A 91 21.29 -1.68 10.58
C LEU A 91 22.23 -1.16 11.69
N SER A 92 23.51 -1.59 11.70
CA SER A 92 24.49 -1.22 12.72
C SER A 92 24.60 0.29 12.98
N PRO A 93 24.79 1.17 11.97
CA PRO A 93 24.83 2.61 12.19
C PRO A 93 23.48 3.21 12.62
N LYS A 94 22.34 2.56 12.34
CA LYS A 94 21.04 3.02 12.83
C LYS A 94 20.87 2.75 14.33
N LEU A 95 21.40 1.64 14.83
CA LEU A 95 21.36 1.28 16.25
C LEU A 95 22.21 2.21 17.14
N LEU A 96 23.22 2.87 16.57
CA LEU A 96 24.02 3.88 17.27
C LEU A 96 23.27 5.21 17.48
N ARG A 97 22.14 5.40 16.81
CA ARG A 97 21.32 6.61 16.96
C ARG A 97 20.38 6.43 18.16
N PRO A 98 20.03 7.50 18.88
CA PRO A 98 19.16 7.45 20.07
C PRO A 98 17.68 7.14 19.76
N LEU A 99 17.36 6.68 18.55
CA LEU A 99 16.00 6.43 18.08
C LEU A 99 15.88 5.01 17.53
N HIS A 100 14.91 4.25 18.03
CA HIS A 100 14.68 2.88 17.59
C HIS A 100 14.37 2.81 16.07
N PRO A 101 14.92 1.82 15.33
CA PRO A 101 14.74 1.70 13.87
C PRO A 101 13.29 1.75 13.39
N ILE A 102 12.34 1.25 14.19
CA ILE A 102 10.91 1.24 13.86
C ILE A 102 10.35 2.63 13.53
N HIS A 103 10.86 3.69 14.16
CA HIS A 103 10.37 5.04 13.92
C HIS A 103 10.75 5.55 12.53
N TYR A 104 11.89 5.13 11.99
CA TYR A 104 12.28 5.45 10.62
C TYR A 104 11.31 4.80 9.64
N SER A 105 11.02 3.51 9.84
CA SER A 105 10.08 2.71 9.05
C SER A 105 8.65 3.26 9.08
N VAL A 106 8.17 3.70 10.25
CA VAL A 106 6.84 4.34 10.37
C VAL A 106 6.78 5.63 9.55
N VAL A 107 7.79 6.50 9.69
CA VAL A 107 7.82 7.79 8.97
C VAL A 107 7.95 7.57 7.46
N GLU A 108 8.79 6.64 7.04
CA GLU A 108 8.96 6.25 5.63
C GLU A 108 7.67 5.71 5.03
N ASN A 109 6.99 4.79 5.73
CA ASN A 109 5.72 4.25 5.28
C ASN A 109 4.62 5.32 5.20
N LEU A 110 4.61 6.27 6.13
CA LEU A 110 3.68 7.39 6.10
C LEU A 110 3.94 8.32 4.91
N VAL A 111 5.20 8.70 4.69
CA VAL A 111 5.59 9.56 3.55
C VAL A 111 5.30 8.87 2.22
N TRP A 112 5.54 7.55 2.13
CA TRP A 112 5.16 6.75 0.97
C TRP A 112 3.67 6.87 0.64
N LYS A 113 2.81 6.66 1.63
CA LYS A 113 1.34 6.76 1.45
C LYS A 113 0.93 8.17 1.07
N LEU A 114 1.47 9.20 1.73
CA LEU A 114 1.18 10.60 1.41
C LEU A 114 1.59 10.97 -0.02
N THR A 115 2.71 10.44 -0.50
CA THR A 115 3.21 10.72 -1.86
C THR A 115 2.42 9.97 -2.92
N THR A 116 1.98 8.74 -2.62
CA THR A 116 1.31 7.86 -3.60
C THR A 116 -0.21 8.02 -3.62
N ILE A 117 -0.84 8.51 -2.54
CA ILE A 117 -2.31 8.61 -2.46
C ILE A 117 -2.89 9.59 -3.48
N ILE A 118 -2.20 10.70 -3.77
CA ILE A 118 -2.65 11.72 -4.73
C ILE A 118 -2.67 11.14 -6.16
N PRO A 119 -1.54 10.64 -6.72
CA PRO A 119 -1.56 10.05 -8.06
C PRO A 119 -2.46 8.82 -8.14
N LEU A 120 -2.56 8.03 -7.06
CA LEU A 120 -3.49 6.90 -6.99
C LEU A 120 -4.95 7.38 -7.11
N ALA A 121 -5.34 8.38 -6.32
CA ALA A 121 -6.70 8.93 -6.35
C ALA A 121 -7.08 9.44 -7.75
N ILE A 122 -6.15 10.10 -8.46
CA ILE A 122 -6.38 10.54 -9.84
C ILE A 122 -6.71 9.35 -10.76
N ILE A 123 -5.92 8.27 -10.68
CA ILE A 123 -6.15 7.07 -11.49
C ILE A 123 -7.47 6.41 -11.12
N LEU A 124 -7.77 6.28 -9.82
CA LEU A 124 -9.00 5.64 -9.36
C LEU A 124 -10.25 6.44 -9.74
N VAL A 125 -10.20 7.78 -9.71
CA VAL A 125 -11.27 8.65 -10.22
C VAL A 125 -11.45 8.45 -11.72
N PHE A 126 -10.34 8.41 -12.48
CA PHE A 126 -10.40 8.16 -13.92
C PHE A 126 -11.04 6.80 -14.25
N VAL A 127 -10.64 5.74 -13.54
CA VAL A 127 -11.23 4.39 -13.69
C VAL A 127 -12.71 4.41 -13.27
N SER A 128 -13.05 5.11 -12.18
CA SER A 128 -14.43 5.23 -11.70
C SER A 128 -15.36 5.86 -12.73
N ILE A 129 -14.90 6.90 -13.43
CA ILE A 129 -15.67 7.58 -14.48
C ILE A 129 -15.76 6.69 -15.73
N THR A 130 -14.65 6.06 -16.12
CA THR A 130 -14.58 5.23 -17.34
C THR A 130 -15.51 4.02 -17.29
N PHE A 131 -15.63 3.38 -16.12
CA PHE A 131 -16.43 2.17 -15.93
C PHE A 131 -17.78 2.40 -15.22
N ASP A 132 -18.16 3.66 -14.98
CA ASP A 132 -19.37 4.06 -14.26
C ASP A 132 -19.56 3.28 -12.93
N ALA A 133 -18.51 3.30 -12.10
CA ALA A 133 -18.45 2.47 -10.89
C ALA A 133 -19.60 2.79 -9.92
N ARG A 134 -20.35 1.77 -9.54
CA ARG A 134 -21.51 1.91 -8.64
C ARG A 134 -21.13 1.56 -7.21
N PHE A 135 -20.98 2.57 -6.36
CA PHE A 135 -20.75 2.36 -4.93
C PHE A 135 -22.09 2.26 -4.17
N ARG A 136 -22.40 1.07 -3.66
CA ARG A 136 -23.54 0.86 -2.74
C ARG A 136 -23.06 0.99 -1.30
N THR A 137 -22.90 2.22 -0.82
CA THR A 137 -22.41 2.48 0.54
C THR A 137 -23.52 3.00 1.46
N THR A 138 -23.49 2.53 2.69
CA THR A 138 -24.33 3.02 3.79
C THR A 138 -23.49 3.94 4.68
N PRO A 139 -24.03 4.98 5.33
CA PRO A 139 -23.26 5.84 6.23
C PRO A 139 -22.50 5.08 7.32
N ALA A 140 -23.09 4.00 7.84
CA ALA A 140 -22.44 3.10 8.79
C ALA A 140 -21.18 2.42 8.21
N HIS A 141 -21.20 2.02 6.93
CA HIS A 141 -20.04 1.42 6.27
C HIS A 141 -18.91 2.45 6.11
N LEU A 142 -19.24 3.70 5.79
CA LEU A 142 -18.24 4.78 5.67
C LEU A 142 -17.58 5.10 7.02
N LEU A 143 -18.36 5.14 8.10
CA LEU A 143 -17.86 5.34 9.46
C LEU A 143 -16.93 4.22 9.91
N LEU A 144 -17.28 2.96 9.62
CA LEU A 144 -16.48 1.79 9.99
C LEU A 144 -15.28 1.55 9.05
N PHE A 145 -15.30 2.10 7.84
CA PHE A 145 -14.24 1.91 6.85
C PHE A 145 -12.91 2.48 7.34
N VAL A 146 -12.90 3.71 7.84
CA VAL A 146 -11.67 4.39 8.31
C VAL A 146 -10.98 3.61 9.43
N PRO A 147 -11.63 3.25 10.56
CA PRO A 147 -10.97 2.48 11.61
C PRO A 147 -10.58 1.08 11.14
N SER A 148 -11.37 0.44 10.28
CA SER A 148 -11.02 -0.90 9.76
C SER A 148 -9.75 -0.87 8.91
N VAL A 149 -9.60 0.13 8.03
CA VAL A 149 -8.39 0.28 7.20
C VAL A 149 -7.17 0.62 8.05
N LEU A 150 -7.33 1.47 9.07
CA LEU A 150 -6.25 1.79 10.01
C LEU A 150 -5.79 0.55 10.79
N LEU A 151 -6.73 -0.25 11.30
CA LEU A 151 -6.41 -1.51 11.98
C LEU A 151 -5.75 -2.52 11.05
N ALA A 152 -6.25 -2.66 9.82
CA ALA A 152 -5.65 -3.53 8.81
C ALA A 152 -4.21 -3.08 8.45
N ALA A 153 -3.99 -1.77 8.30
CA ALA A 153 -2.67 -1.22 8.02
C ALA A 153 -1.70 -1.43 9.19
N ALA A 154 -2.16 -1.22 10.43
CA ALA A 154 -1.38 -1.49 11.63
C ALA A 154 -1.02 -2.98 11.72
N LEU A 155 -2.00 -3.87 11.50
CA LEU A 155 -1.78 -5.31 11.52
C LEU A 155 -0.76 -5.73 10.46
N ALA A 156 -0.89 -5.23 9.23
CA ALA A 156 0.05 -5.50 8.14
C ALA A 156 1.46 -4.99 8.47
N PHE A 157 1.58 -3.80 9.04
CA PHE A 157 2.86 -3.22 9.46
C PHE A 157 3.52 -4.06 10.56
N PHE A 158 2.80 -4.40 11.63
CA PHE A 158 3.35 -5.18 12.74
C PHE A 158 3.68 -6.61 12.32
N SER A 159 2.84 -7.23 11.50
CA SER A 159 3.13 -8.56 10.94
C SER A 159 4.41 -8.53 10.11
N GLY A 160 4.56 -7.51 9.25
CA GLY A 160 5.78 -7.28 8.49
C GLY A 160 7.01 -7.07 9.38
N TRP A 161 6.87 -6.32 10.48
CA TRP A 161 7.95 -6.08 11.43
C TRP A 161 8.39 -7.36 12.16
N VAL A 162 7.45 -8.18 12.62
CA VAL A 162 7.74 -9.48 13.24
C VAL A 162 8.48 -10.39 12.26
N LEU A 163 7.99 -10.49 11.02
CA LEU A 163 8.67 -11.26 9.98
C LEU A 163 10.08 -10.72 9.70
N ALA A 164 10.26 -9.41 9.68
CA ALA A 164 11.57 -8.77 9.51
C ALA A 164 12.58 -9.18 10.58
N THR A 165 12.16 -9.31 11.85
CA THR A 165 13.08 -9.75 12.91
C THR A 165 13.59 -11.19 12.73
N LEU A 166 12.88 -12.03 11.94
CA LEU A 166 13.38 -13.35 11.57
C LEU A 166 14.60 -13.28 10.62
N ALA A 167 14.86 -12.13 9.98
CA ALA A 167 16.02 -11.92 9.11
C ALA A 167 17.36 -12.03 9.85
N PHE A 168 17.37 -11.87 11.18
CA PHE A 168 18.57 -12.10 11.99
C PHE A 168 19.02 -13.56 12.00
N TRP A 169 18.08 -14.49 11.80
CA TRP A 169 18.31 -15.93 11.94
C TRP A 169 18.12 -16.68 10.62
N THR A 170 17.60 -16.01 9.58
CA THR A 170 17.30 -16.62 8.28
C THR A 170 17.93 -15.80 7.15
N THR A 171 18.53 -16.47 6.17
CA THR A 171 19.23 -15.82 5.05
C THR A 171 18.28 -15.22 3.99
N ARG A 172 16.98 -15.55 4.01
CA ARG A 172 15.94 -15.03 3.10
C ARG A 172 14.56 -14.97 3.77
N VAL A 173 14.07 -13.77 4.10
CA VAL A 173 12.72 -13.56 4.67
C VAL A 173 11.68 -13.31 3.56
N HIS A 174 12.11 -12.84 2.38
CA HIS A 174 11.23 -12.69 1.21
C HIS A 174 10.47 -13.96 0.84
N ALA A 175 11.05 -15.14 1.03
CA ALA A 175 10.39 -16.41 0.73
C ALA A 175 9.14 -16.66 1.60
N VAL A 176 9.08 -16.09 2.81
CA VAL A 176 7.97 -16.27 3.77
C VAL A 176 6.93 -15.15 3.66
N SER A 177 7.31 -13.98 3.13
CA SER A 177 6.42 -12.81 3.03
C SER A 177 5.68 -12.68 1.69
N THR A 178 5.96 -13.54 0.70
CA THR A 178 5.35 -13.46 -0.64
C THR A 178 4.10 -14.34 -0.80
N PHE A 179 3.17 -14.28 0.16
CA PHE A 179 1.84 -14.91 0.00
C PHE A 179 0.83 -13.95 -0.64
#